data_AF-A0A7Y5YPX8-F1
#
_entry.id   AF-A0A7Y5YPX8-F1
#
_cell.length_a   1.000
_cell.length_b   1.000
_cell.length_c   1.000
_cell.angle_alpha   90.00
_cell.angle_beta   90.00
_cell.angle_gamma   90.00
#
_symmetry.space_group_name_H-M   'P 1'
#
loop_
_entity.id
_entity.type
_entity.pdbx_description
1 polymer ?
#
loop_
_entity_poly.entity_id
_entity_poly.type
_entity_poly.pdbx_seq_one_letter_code
_entity_poly.pdbx_strand_id
1 'polypeptide(L)'
;MQDKCAFSEIERLVHYSIGSDHTQSPALQRQSTKVDTRLLASDLKHSVLNVLDSNQPKSLVYTPYGHSRFGNGLPSLLGFNGERREPLTGWYLLGNGYRAFNPVLMRFNSPDSWSPFGEGGVNAYAYCEGDPFNRRDPTGHGWEKLLNRVGKKYQGISQPRQDRVHRLQQFHRSLQQA
;
A
#
# COMPACT_ATOMS: atom_id res chain seq x y z
N MET A 1 -21.34 29.28 -10.12
CA MET A 1 -19.97 28.87 -9.72
C MET A 1 -19.79 27.44 -10.18
N GLN A 2 -18.97 27.23 -11.20
CA GLN A 2 -18.68 25.89 -11.73
C GLN A 2 -17.59 25.26 -10.86
N ASP A 3 -17.98 24.26 -10.07
CA ASP A 3 -17.00 23.39 -9.43
C ASP A 3 -16.37 22.53 -10.51
N LYS A 4 -15.13 22.89 -10.82
CA LYS A 4 -14.22 22.10 -11.64
C LYS A 4 -13.93 20.81 -10.88
N CYS A 5 -14.74 19.78 -11.09
CA CYS A 5 -14.33 18.41 -10.80
C CYS A 5 -13.06 18.14 -11.60
N ALA A 6 -11.92 18.12 -10.90
CA ALA A 6 -10.65 17.70 -11.45
C ALA A 6 -10.80 16.24 -11.88
N PHE A 7 -11.03 16.01 -13.17
CA PHE A 7 -10.78 14.72 -13.80
C PHE A 7 -9.26 14.59 -13.95
N SER A 8 -8.58 14.20 -12.86
CA SER A 8 -7.18 13.80 -12.93
C SER A 8 -7.11 12.41 -13.58
N GLU A 9 -6.51 12.36 -14.76
CA GLU A 9 -5.85 11.22 -15.39
C GLU A 9 -6.57 9.87 -15.26
N ILE A 10 -7.29 9.50 -16.32
CA ILE A 10 -7.79 8.13 -16.51
C ILE A 10 -6.56 7.26 -16.79
N GLU A 11 -5.88 6.79 -15.75
CA GLU A 11 -5.05 5.59 -15.89
C GLU A 11 -5.97 4.47 -16.32
N ARG A 12 -5.93 4.11 -17.61
CA ARG A 12 -6.69 2.99 -18.17
C ARG A 12 -6.12 1.69 -17.60
N LEU A 13 -6.46 1.36 -16.37
CA LEU A 13 -6.26 0.03 -15.82
C LEU A 13 -7.50 -0.81 -16.17
N VAL A 14 -7.41 -1.49 -17.31
CA VAL A 14 -8.38 -2.51 -17.71
C VAL A 14 -8.12 -3.73 -16.82
N HIS A 15 -8.97 -3.93 -15.82
CA HIS A 15 -8.93 -5.13 -15.00
C HIS A 15 -9.84 -6.19 -15.60
N TYR A 16 -9.24 -7.30 -16.00
CA TYR A 16 -9.96 -8.50 -16.39
C TYR A 16 -10.30 -9.31 -15.14
N SER A 17 -11.58 -9.59 -14.91
CA SER A 17 -12.03 -10.48 -13.84
C SER A 17 -12.77 -11.65 -14.45
N ILE A 18 -12.21 -12.86 -14.29
CA ILE A 18 -12.90 -14.10 -14.66
C ILE A 18 -13.84 -14.44 -13.51
N GLY A 19 -15.14 -14.21 -13.69
CA GLY A 19 -16.15 -14.78 -12.81
C GLY A 19 -16.13 -16.30 -12.94
N SER A 20 -15.58 -17.00 -11.95
CA SER A 20 -15.72 -18.46 -11.85
C SER A 20 -16.88 -18.73 -10.89
N ASP A 21 -18.02 -19.17 -11.41
CA ASP A 21 -19.10 -19.71 -10.58
C ASP A 21 -18.59 -21.01 -9.93
N HIS A 22 -18.34 -20.97 -8.63
CA HIS A 22 -17.91 -22.13 -7.87
C HIS A 22 -19.11 -23.01 -7.52
N THR A 23 -19.44 -23.96 -8.40
CA THR A 23 -19.87 -25.33 -8.05
C THR A 23 -19.98 -26.17 -9.32
N GLN A 24 -19.06 -27.12 -9.53
CA GLN A 24 -19.36 -28.54 -9.87
C GLN A 24 -18.10 -29.29 -10.36
N SER A 25 -18.05 -30.56 -9.97
CA SER A 25 -17.02 -31.59 -10.20
C SER A 25 -16.79 -31.90 -11.70
N PRO A 26 -15.69 -32.61 -12.07
CA PRO A 26 -15.10 -32.56 -13.40
C PRO A 26 -15.79 -33.51 -14.38
N ALA A 27 -16.54 -32.97 -15.34
CA ALA A 27 -16.80 -33.59 -16.64
C ALA A 27 -17.05 -32.49 -17.67
N LEU A 28 -16.53 -32.71 -18.87
CA LEU A 28 -16.40 -31.78 -19.99
C LEU A 28 -17.63 -30.89 -20.27
N GLN A 29 -17.51 -29.57 -20.11
CA GLN A 29 -18.18 -28.59 -20.97
C GLN A 29 -17.37 -27.29 -21.00
N ARG A 30 -16.72 -26.98 -22.13
CA ARG A 30 -16.26 -25.61 -22.41
C ARG A 30 -17.51 -24.76 -22.64
N GLN A 31 -18.11 -24.29 -21.55
CA GLN A 31 -19.01 -23.15 -21.61
C GLN A 31 -18.18 -21.97 -22.12
N SER A 32 -18.67 -21.33 -23.19
CA SER A 32 -18.15 -20.06 -23.69
C SER A 32 -18.04 -19.12 -22.49
N THR A 33 -16.81 -18.83 -22.07
CA THR A 33 -16.55 -17.98 -20.92
C THR A 33 -17.07 -16.59 -21.28
N LYS A 34 -18.20 -16.19 -20.70
CA LYS A 34 -18.67 -14.81 -20.81
C LYS A 34 -17.59 -13.94 -20.17
N VAL A 35 -16.83 -13.25 -21.01
CA VAL A 35 -15.84 -12.28 -20.57
C VAL A 35 -16.60 -11.06 -20.07
N ASP A 36 -16.59 -10.86 -18.76
CA ASP A 36 -17.05 -9.62 -18.15
C ASP A 36 -15.88 -8.62 -18.14
N THR A 37 -16.08 -7.45 -18.74
CA THR A 37 -15.06 -6.40 -18.83
C THR A 37 -15.56 -5.18 -18.08
N ARG A 38 -14.82 -4.76 -17.06
CA ARG A 38 -15.17 -3.60 -16.23
C ARG A 38 -14.08 -2.54 -16.33
N LEU A 39 -14.50 -1.29 -16.44
CA LEU A 39 -13.62 -0.14 -16.37
C LEU A 39 -13.75 0.49 -14.98
N LEU A 40 -12.62 0.66 -14.29
CA LEU A 40 -12.56 1.28 -12.98
C LEU A 40 -11.99 2.69 -13.11
N ALA A 41 -12.64 3.66 -12.47
CA ALA A 41 -12.08 5.00 -12.29
C ALA A 41 -11.73 5.18 -10.81
N SER A 42 -10.51 5.61 -10.52
CA SER A 42 -9.99 5.74 -9.16
C SER A 42 -9.51 7.16 -8.84
N ASP A 43 -9.33 7.45 -7.55
CA ASP A 43 -8.65 8.66 -7.09
C ASP A 43 -7.11 8.53 -7.10
N LEU A 44 -6.41 9.57 -6.63
CA LEU A 44 -4.94 9.61 -6.50
C LEU A 44 -4.36 8.57 -5.54
N LYS A 45 -5.17 8.00 -4.64
CA LYS A 45 -4.76 6.91 -3.75
C LYS A 45 -5.19 5.54 -4.27
N HIS A 46 -5.72 5.48 -5.49
CA HIS A 46 -6.28 4.31 -6.15
C HIS A 46 -7.59 3.77 -5.55
N SER A 47 -8.29 4.56 -4.74
CA SER A 47 -9.64 4.20 -4.31
C SER A 47 -10.60 4.20 -5.51
N VAL A 48 -11.27 3.09 -5.78
CA VAL A 48 -12.19 2.96 -6.92
C VAL A 48 -13.48 3.76 -6.67
N LEU A 49 -13.68 4.86 -7.39
CA LEU A 49 -14.83 5.76 -7.26
C LEU A 49 -15.96 5.44 -8.23
N ASN A 50 -15.66 4.92 -9.42
CA ASN A 50 -16.69 4.50 -10.37
C ASN A 50 -16.32 3.18 -11.04
N VAL A 51 -17.34 2.36 -11.30
CA VAL A 51 -17.24 1.09 -12.01
C VAL A 51 -18.21 1.13 -13.17
N LEU A 52 -17.70 1.05 -14.39
CA LEU A 52 -18.49 0.92 -15.59
C LEU A 52 -18.48 -0.54 -16.05
N ASP A 53 -19.68 -1.10 -16.15
CA ASP A 53 -19.97 -2.43 -16.71
C ASP A 53 -20.85 -2.22 -17.96
N SER A 54 -20.96 -3.26 -18.79
CA SER A 54 -21.84 -3.40 -19.95
C SER A 54 -23.28 -2.91 -19.75
N ASN A 55 -23.79 -2.95 -18.52
CA ASN A 55 -25.17 -2.56 -18.21
C ASN A 55 -25.28 -1.10 -17.74
N GLN A 56 -24.63 -0.74 -16.63
CA GLN A 56 -24.79 0.57 -15.99
C GLN A 56 -23.56 0.99 -15.16
N PRO A 57 -23.23 2.29 -15.11
CA PRO A 57 -22.20 2.80 -14.22
C PRO A 57 -22.65 2.77 -12.75
N LYS A 58 -21.73 2.38 -11.86
CA LYS A 58 -21.93 2.35 -10.41
C LYS A 58 -20.92 3.28 -9.75
N SER A 59 -21.40 4.23 -8.96
CA SER A 59 -20.56 5.16 -8.20
C SER A 59 -20.38 4.68 -6.76
N LEU A 60 -19.15 4.78 -6.26
CA LEU A 60 -18.68 4.36 -4.95
C LEU A 60 -18.22 5.56 -4.15
N VAL A 61 -18.53 5.55 -2.86
CA VAL A 61 -18.12 6.57 -1.89
C VAL A 61 -17.52 5.87 -0.69
N TYR A 62 -16.42 6.41 -0.17
CA TYR A 62 -15.73 5.90 1.01
C TYR A 62 -15.63 6.97 2.09
N THR A 63 -15.70 6.52 3.34
CA THR A 63 -15.17 7.27 4.49
C THR A 63 -13.64 7.29 4.46
N PRO A 64 -12.97 8.13 5.28
CA PRO A 64 -11.51 8.10 5.40
C PRO A 64 -10.93 6.73 5.74
N TYR A 65 -11.67 5.88 6.47
CA TYR A 65 -11.28 4.51 6.81
C TYR A 65 -11.73 3.47 5.78
N GLY A 66 -12.19 3.87 4.60
CA GLY A 66 -12.59 2.94 3.54
C GLY A 66 -13.98 2.31 3.72
N HIS A 67 -14.75 2.68 4.74
CA HIS A 67 -16.14 2.22 4.84
C HIS A 67 -16.99 2.77 3.69
N SER A 68 -17.83 1.92 3.09
CA SER A 68 -18.73 2.28 1.99
C SER A 68 -20.12 1.69 2.19
N ARG A 69 -21.16 2.43 1.75
CA ARG A 69 -22.57 2.03 1.83
C ARG A 69 -22.89 0.70 1.15
N PHE A 70 -22.06 0.29 0.19
CA PHE A 70 -22.24 -0.94 -0.57
C PHE A 70 -21.89 -2.20 0.23
N GLY A 71 -21.42 -2.05 1.48
CA GLY A 71 -21.16 -3.18 2.38
C GLY A 71 -20.34 -4.25 1.68
N ASN A 72 -20.81 -5.48 1.72
CA ASN A 72 -20.15 -6.66 1.17
C ASN A 72 -20.27 -6.76 -0.37
N GLY A 73 -21.19 -6.02 -0.98
CA GLY A 73 -21.53 -6.09 -2.40
C GLY A 73 -20.84 -5.03 -3.26
N LEU A 74 -19.52 -4.83 -3.11
CA LEU A 74 -18.84 -3.93 -4.05
C LEU A 74 -18.94 -4.47 -5.48
N PRO A 75 -19.15 -3.59 -6.47
CA PRO A 75 -19.17 -3.96 -7.88
C PRO A 75 -17.77 -4.26 -8.44
N SER A 76 -16.73 -4.28 -7.62
CA SER A 76 -15.35 -4.54 -8.00
C SER A 76 -14.63 -5.30 -6.89
N LEU A 77 -13.61 -6.06 -7.29
CA LEU A 77 -12.69 -6.73 -6.39
C LEU A 77 -11.80 -5.74 -5.60
N LEU A 78 -11.46 -4.63 -6.25
CA LEU A 78 -10.66 -3.55 -5.67
C LEU A 78 -11.58 -2.46 -5.16
N GLY A 79 -11.25 -1.89 -4.00
CA GLY A 79 -12.03 -0.83 -3.35
C GLY A 79 -11.17 0.35 -2.93
N PHE A 80 -11.18 0.63 -1.63
CA PHE A 80 -10.42 1.72 -1.01
C PHE A 80 -8.92 1.49 -1.16
N ASN A 81 -8.18 2.55 -1.51
CA ASN A 81 -6.73 2.53 -1.75
C ASN A 81 -6.25 1.46 -2.75
N GLY A 82 -7.12 0.99 -3.66
CA GLY A 82 -6.82 -0.11 -4.56
C GLY A 82 -6.65 -1.47 -3.84
N GLU A 83 -7.04 -1.57 -2.57
CA GLU A 83 -6.93 -2.80 -1.80
C GLU A 83 -8.05 -3.78 -2.15
N ARG A 84 -7.72 -5.07 -2.10
CA ARG A 84 -8.70 -6.14 -2.31
C ARG A 84 -9.70 -6.15 -1.15
N ARG A 85 -10.98 -6.03 -1.51
CA ARG A 85 -12.06 -6.19 -0.54
C ARG A 85 -12.53 -7.63 -0.49
N GLU A 86 -12.70 -8.14 0.71
CA GLU A 86 -13.22 -9.48 0.96
C GLU A 86 -14.76 -9.47 0.81
N PRO A 87 -15.35 -10.33 -0.06
CA PRO A 87 -16.77 -10.22 -0.40
C PRO A 87 -17.79 -10.61 0.67
N LEU A 88 -17.40 -11.32 1.75
CA LEU A 88 -18.36 -11.82 2.75
C LEU A 88 -18.47 -10.91 3.98
N THR A 89 -17.39 -10.21 4.33
CA THR A 89 -17.23 -9.38 5.53
C THR A 89 -17.04 -7.90 5.17
N GLY A 90 -16.65 -7.61 3.93
CA GLY A 90 -16.36 -6.26 3.48
C GLY A 90 -15.07 -5.68 4.07
N TRP A 91 -14.21 -6.53 4.66
CA TRP A 91 -12.88 -6.16 5.15
C TRP A 91 -11.89 -5.98 4.00
N TYR A 92 -10.77 -5.31 4.28
CA TYR A 92 -9.66 -5.19 3.32
C TYR A 92 -8.50 -6.09 3.74
N LEU A 93 -7.92 -6.82 2.79
CA LEU A 93 -6.82 -7.76 3.02
C LEU A 93 -5.47 -7.11 2.71
N LEU A 94 -5.00 -6.25 3.61
CA LEU A 94 -3.79 -5.44 3.45
C LEU A 94 -2.53 -6.30 3.60
N GLY A 95 -1.41 -5.81 3.05
CA GLY A 95 -0.14 -6.53 3.13
C GLY A 95 -0.16 -7.84 2.35
N ASN A 96 -0.84 -7.87 1.22
CA ASN A 96 -1.09 -9.11 0.46
C ASN A 96 -1.78 -10.19 1.31
N GLY A 97 -2.77 -9.79 2.12
CA GLY A 97 -3.49 -10.69 3.02
C GLY A 97 -2.81 -10.96 4.35
N TYR A 98 -1.73 -10.25 4.69
CA TYR A 98 -1.11 -10.32 6.01
C TYR A 98 -2.10 -10.01 7.14
N ARG A 99 -2.89 -8.94 7.00
CA ARG A 99 -3.90 -8.57 8.01
C ARG A 99 -5.23 -8.16 7.39
N ALA A 100 -6.30 -8.60 8.05
CA ALA A 100 -7.64 -8.13 7.77
C ALA A 100 -7.89 -6.80 8.50
N PHE A 101 -8.10 -5.74 7.72
CA PHE A 101 -8.51 -4.43 8.19
C PHE A 101 -10.03 -4.30 8.15
N ASN A 102 -10.61 -3.91 9.28
CA ASN A 102 -12.04 -3.68 9.40
C ASN A 102 -12.34 -2.17 9.27
N PRO A 103 -12.93 -1.72 8.16
CA PRO A 103 -13.21 -0.30 7.93
C PRO A 103 -14.29 0.27 8.85
N VAL A 104 -15.13 -0.58 9.46
CA VAL A 104 -16.15 -0.15 10.44
C VAL A 104 -15.53 0.06 11.81
N LEU A 105 -14.65 -0.86 12.25
CA LEU A 105 -13.94 -0.74 13.53
C LEU A 105 -12.70 0.15 13.44
N MET A 106 -12.30 0.57 12.23
CA MET A 106 -11.17 1.45 11.97
C MET A 106 -9.82 0.86 12.45
N ARG A 107 -9.70 -0.47 12.48
CA ARG A 107 -8.53 -1.20 13.01
C ARG A 107 -8.31 -2.54 12.33
N PHE A 108 -7.14 -3.12 12.57
CA PHE A 108 -6.87 -4.52 12.22
C PHE A 108 -7.54 -5.50 13.19
N ASN A 109 -7.85 -6.69 12.68
CA ASN A 109 -8.40 -7.80 13.48
C ASN A 109 -7.30 -8.65 14.14
N SER A 110 -6.06 -8.57 13.65
CA SER A 110 -4.89 -9.25 14.21
C SER A 110 -3.82 -8.24 14.66
N PRO A 111 -3.06 -8.55 15.73
CA PRO A 111 -1.97 -7.71 16.18
C PRO A 111 -0.83 -7.73 15.16
N ASP A 112 -0.10 -6.63 15.07
CA ASP A 112 1.13 -6.55 14.28
C ASP A 112 2.30 -7.25 14.99
N SER A 113 3.00 -8.13 14.28
CA SER A 113 4.26 -8.74 14.74
C SER A 113 5.41 -7.73 14.92
N TRP A 114 5.33 -6.54 14.33
CA TRP A 114 6.33 -5.48 14.49
C TRP A 114 5.98 -4.49 15.62
N SER A 115 4.87 -4.70 16.33
CA SER A 115 4.47 -3.92 17.50
C SER A 115 4.78 -4.68 18.80
N PRO A 116 4.91 -4.01 19.97
CA PRO A 116 4.84 -2.56 20.17
C PRO A 116 6.19 -1.83 20.04
N PHE A 117 7.31 -2.56 19.92
CA PHE A 117 8.66 -1.98 20.00
C PHE A 117 9.42 -1.95 18.67
N GLY A 118 8.84 -2.45 17.59
CA GLY A 118 9.39 -2.36 16.23
C GLY A 118 8.75 -1.23 15.42
N GLU A 119 8.78 -1.35 14.10
CA GLU A 119 8.31 -0.30 13.19
C GLU A 119 6.77 -0.11 13.16
N GLY A 120 6.02 -1.07 13.72
CA GLY A 120 4.55 -1.03 13.79
C GLY A 120 3.96 -0.06 14.82
N GLY A 121 4.81 0.52 15.67
CA GLY A 121 4.40 1.45 16.72
C GLY A 121 3.75 0.75 17.93
N VAL A 122 3.30 1.53 18.90
CA VAL A 122 2.85 1.01 20.21
C VAL A 122 1.52 0.27 20.12
N ASN A 123 0.62 0.69 19.24
CA ASN A 123 -0.70 0.07 19.07
C ASN A 123 -0.68 -0.97 17.95
N ALA A 124 -0.59 -2.24 18.34
CA ALA A 124 -0.54 -3.39 17.43
C ALA A 124 -1.75 -3.52 16.48
N TYR A 125 -2.86 -2.83 16.74
CA TYR A 125 -4.08 -2.88 15.93
C TYR A 125 -4.33 -1.62 15.10
N ALA A 126 -3.51 -0.57 15.25
CA ALA A 126 -3.76 0.71 14.60
C ALA A 126 -3.61 0.63 13.09
N TYR A 127 -4.55 1.26 12.36
CA TYR A 127 -4.42 1.54 10.94
C TYR A 127 -3.94 2.98 10.73
N CYS A 128 -2.92 3.18 9.90
CA CYS A 128 -2.37 4.51 9.56
C CYS A 128 -2.03 5.39 10.79
N GLU A 129 -1.73 4.79 11.94
CA GLU A 129 -1.57 5.50 13.24
C GLU A 129 -2.75 6.47 13.56
N GLY A 130 -3.96 6.17 13.07
CA GLY A 130 -5.14 7.01 13.27
C GLY A 130 -5.32 8.15 12.25
N ASP A 131 -4.46 8.26 11.24
CA ASP A 131 -4.55 9.30 10.19
C ASP A 131 -4.67 8.70 8.78
N PRO A 132 -5.81 8.05 8.44
CA PRO A 132 -6.01 7.42 7.13
C PRO A 132 -6.27 8.44 6.01
N PHE A 133 -6.59 9.70 6.36
CA PHE A 133 -6.76 10.75 5.37
C PHE A 133 -5.43 11.13 4.73
N ASN A 134 -4.35 11.24 5.52
CA ASN A 134 -3.04 11.59 4.99
C ASN A 134 -2.17 10.37 4.66
N ARG A 135 -2.41 9.22 5.30
CA ARG A 135 -1.50 8.07 5.25
C ARG A 135 -2.15 6.84 4.60
N ARG A 136 -1.31 5.93 4.11
CA ARG A 136 -1.71 4.61 3.58
C ARG A 136 -0.75 3.56 4.14
N ASP A 137 -1.27 2.38 4.44
CA ASP A 137 -0.50 1.22 4.92
C ASP A 137 -0.67 0.04 3.92
N PRO A 138 0.19 -0.05 2.88
CA PRO A 138 0.12 -1.14 1.89
C PRO A 138 0.65 -2.48 2.43
N THR A 139 1.58 -2.45 3.39
CA THR A 139 2.22 -3.65 3.95
C THR A 139 1.38 -4.29 5.06
N GLY A 140 0.40 -3.56 5.58
CA GLY A 140 -0.29 -3.91 6.79
C GLY A 140 0.66 -3.97 7.98
N HIS A 141 1.73 -3.18 8.05
CA HIS A 141 2.64 -3.11 9.21
C HIS A 141 2.79 -1.68 9.74
N GLY A 142 2.17 -0.71 9.10
CA GLY A 142 2.40 0.69 9.36
C GLY A 142 2.32 1.48 8.06
N TRP A 143 2.03 2.76 8.18
CA TRP A 143 1.93 3.59 6.99
C TRP A 143 3.26 3.67 6.24
N GLU A 144 3.19 3.90 4.93
CA GLU A 144 4.36 4.27 4.13
C GLU A 144 4.95 5.56 4.68
N LYS A 145 5.91 5.44 5.59
CA LYS A 145 6.95 6.45 5.74
C LYS A 145 7.62 6.46 4.39
N LEU A 146 7.20 7.37 3.50
CA LEU A 146 7.91 7.69 2.27
C LEU A 146 9.36 7.88 2.69
N LEU A 147 10.15 6.81 2.56
CA LEU A 147 11.58 6.89 2.74
C LEU A 147 11.97 7.93 1.72
N ASN A 148 12.45 9.07 2.19
CA ASN A 148 13.17 10.04 1.41
C ASN A 148 14.24 9.28 0.60
N ARG A 149 13.88 8.81 -0.59
CA ARG A 149 14.78 8.32 -1.64
C ARG A 149 15.41 9.51 -2.39
N VAL A 150 15.60 10.61 -1.65
CA VAL A 150 16.47 11.73 -2.00
C VAL A 150 17.33 11.94 -0.75
N GLY A 151 18.51 11.32 -0.71
CA GLY A 151 19.44 11.53 0.40
C GLY A 151 20.36 10.40 0.85
N LYS A 152 20.44 9.24 0.17
CA LYS A 152 21.59 8.33 0.35
C LYS A 152 22.66 8.62 -0.71
N LYS A 153 23.23 9.82 -0.68
CA LYS A 153 24.42 10.16 -1.50
C LYS A 153 25.44 11.04 -0.78
N TYR A 154 25.50 11.05 0.55
CA TYR A 154 26.65 11.59 1.27
C TYR A 154 26.92 10.78 2.55
N GLN A 155 27.50 9.60 2.39
CA GLN A 155 28.34 9.02 3.44
C GLN A 155 29.78 9.01 2.94
N GLY A 156 30.50 10.06 3.34
CA GLY A 156 31.90 9.95 3.76
C GLY A 156 32.94 9.65 2.69
N ILE A 157 33.31 10.65 1.89
CA ILE A 157 34.73 10.91 1.71
C ILE A 157 35.22 11.51 3.04
N SER A 158 35.54 10.63 3.99
CA SER A 158 36.22 11.01 5.22
C SER A 158 37.14 9.86 5.65
N GLN A 159 38.20 9.65 4.88
CA GLN A 159 39.45 9.19 5.47
C GLN A 159 40.30 10.44 5.74
N PRO A 160 40.50 10.84 7.00
CA PRO A 160 41.63 11.70 7.30
C PRO A 160 42.91 10.89 7.04
N ARG A 161 43.72 11.34 6.06
CA ARG A 161 45.10 10.87 5.86
C ARG A 161 45.86 10.96 7.18
N GLN A 162 46.27 9.82 7.73
CA GLN A 162 47.20 9.73 8.86
C GLN A 162 48.65 10.08 8.47
N ASP A 163 48.88 11.15 7.71
CA ASP A 163 50.21 11.45 7.13
C ASP A 163 51.06 12.42 7.96
N ARG A 164 50.74 12.65 9.24
CA ARG A 164 51.54 13.56 10.08
C ARG A 164 51.96 13.06 11.46
N VAL A 165 51.83 11.77 11.75
CA VAL A 165 52.39 11.19 12.99
C VAL A 165 53.62 10.31 12.73
N HIS A 166 53.74 9.73 11.53
CA HIS A 166 54.92 8.93 11.16
C HIS A 166 56.19 9.75 10.85
N ARG A 167 56.07 11.03 10.47
CA ARG A 167 57.23 11.86 10.12
C ARG A 167 57.99 12.43 11.33
N LEU A 168 57.34 12.53 12.50
CA LEU A 168 58.00 12.96 13.74
C LEU A 168 58.64 11.82 14.52
N GLN A 169 58.17 10.58 14.34
CA GLN A 169 58.81 9.41 14.95
C GLN A 169 60.08 8.97 14.23
N GLN A 170 60.21 9.26 12.93
CA GLN A 170 61.43 8.98 12.16
C GLN A 170 62.54 10.03 12.40
N PHE A 171 62.19 11.30 12.62
CA PHE A 171 63.17 12.34 12.94
C PHE A 171 63.76 12.21 14.35
N HIS A 172 62.97 11.73 15.33
CA HIS A 172 63.47 11.50 16.68
C HIS A 172 64.39 10.26 16.77
N ARG A 173 64.14 9.25 15.92
CA ARG A 173 64.93 8.02 15.86
C ARG A 173 66.27 8.20 15.13
N SER A 174 66.39 9.18 14.23
CA SER A 174 67.66 9.52 13.55
C SER A 174 68.61 10.41 14.36
N LEU A 175 68.16 10.99 15.48
CA LEU A 175 69.02 11.76 16.39
C LEU A 175 69.56 10.94 17.57
N GLN A 176 69.19 9.66 17.69
CA GLN A 176 69.67 8.75 18.74
C GLN A 176 70.61 7.64 18.20
N GLN A 177 71.01 7.71 16.92
CA GLN A 177 71.93 6.75 16.29
C GLN A 177 73.13 7.44 15.61
N ALA A 178 73.47 8.67 16.01
CA ALA A 178 74.70 9.36 15.66
C ALA A 178 75.57 9.54 16.90
#